data_AF-A0A9Q4EMH8-F1
#
_entry.id   AF-A0A9Q4EMH8-F1
#
_cell.length_a   1.000
_cell.length_b   1.000
_cell.length_c   1.000
_cell.angle_alpha   90.00
_cell.angle_beta   90.00
_cell.angle_gamma   90.00
#
_symmetry.space_group_name_H-M   'P 1'
#
loop_
_entity.id
_entity.type
_entity.pdbx_description
1 polymer ?
#
loop_
_entity_poly.entity_id
_entity_poly.type
_entity_poly.pdbx_seq_one_letter_code
_entity_poly.pdbx_strand_id
1 'polypeptide(L)'
;MKISIAIPVYNSEDLISECLDSLVNQTMPKEDYEIICVDDKSTDSSLDILNQYKQKYENIVVVERTENSGGPGAPRNDAIKIAKGEYILFVDSDDYLGSEALLRWYNFSKENQSDITLGKLKGINGRGVPKSMFKETNPDVDLVDSKIVFTLGPQKLFKASLLKENHLTFPTHIKAAEDQVFTMNAYLKAKKISVSADYDYYYLVKRDGEHMSVAYVPPENFYGAMEDIISAIKASDLEEERKIKLMAVFLNRHFDFSRTKNVTIKMKNEKERAEWFQYLSSFIHAVPEEADQFVLPHIKLRLLFIRNNDLQGLTQYEREEQDIKKFCTVHEGNLIARYPSLERYQVSEELLKVNYKNKLEHYLKNIEFSDRMLSIQGTIKHKLLDDETNKNQSLTGVFVHRNTKAEKYISPVSFDNSTFAFECLFDEIASAEEDLGVWDFFIESSVDSYKLRARVGNNRASYKYSTKAMYLGHNALFVYSARPYFTMNYDNLSIDIKKHAYTEAELSYEAETKDLSFIFSGKQICLPNHSKIIVNTGQSEISLPIKRVDLEPDSTKLTINIQGLLDQLSNVKKDQRLVEFAINISNNKISAKEDNQAIILDKKNAEQSFMLFFRKTVEVQYKLTTSKSKFYFQY
;
A
#
# COMPACT_ATOMS: atom_id res chain seq x y z
N MET A 1 37.89 -16.40 -1.31
CA MET A 1 36.54 -16.74 -0.83
C MET A 1 35.96 -15.56 -0.08
N LYS A 2 34.88 -14.97 -0.59
CA LYS A 2 34.21 -13.77 -0.07
C LYS A 2 33.00 -14.13 0.79
N ILE A 3 32.14 -15.02 0.32
CA ILE A 3 30.92 -15.44 1.04
C ILE A 3 30.86 -16.98 1.13
N SER A 4 30.53 -17.51 2.31
CA SER A 4 30.04 -18.88 2.48
C SER A 4 28.53 -18.85 2.70
N ILE A 5 27.77 -19.53 1.85
CA ILE A 5 26.32 -19.65 2.00
C ILE A 5 26.04 -20.93 2.77
N ALA A 6 25.36 -20.85 3.92
CA ALA A 6 25.06 -21.97 4.79
C ALA A 6 23.58 -22.34 4.67
N ILE A 7 23.31 -23.57 4.22
CA ILE A 7 21.96 -24.08 3.95
C ILE A 7 21.70 -25.31 4.83
N PRO A 8 20.82 -25.21 5.85
CA PRO A 8 20.30 -26.39 6.52
C PRO A 8 19.29 -27.08 5.60
N VAL A 9 19.42 -28.39 5.41
CA VAL A 9 18.53 -29.17 4.54
C VAL A 9 17.91 -30.31 5.34
N TYR A 10 16.58 -30.42 5.30
CA TYR A 10 15.86 -31.58 5.83
C TYR A 10 14.57 -31.76 5.05
N ASN A 11 14.39 -32.92 4.43
CA ASN A 11 13.20 -33.30 3.66
C ASN A 11 12.66 -32.17 2.76
N SER A 12 13.51 -31.69 1.85
CA SER A 12 13.29 -30.53 0.98
C SER A 12 13.37 -30.88 -0.52
N GLU A 13 13.11 -32.13 -0.91
CA GLU A 13 13.30 -32.59 -2.30
C GLU A 13 12.57 -31.74 -3.34
N ASP A 14 11.37 -31.26 -3.01
CA ASP A 14 10.52 -30.45 -3.91
C ASP A 14 11.01 -29.00 -4.10
N LEU A 15 11.91 -28.51 -3.23
CA LEU A 15 12.20 -27.07 -3.11
C LEU A 15 13.68 -26.74 -3.25
N ILE A 16 14.56 -27.66 -2.82
CA ILE A 16 16.00 -27.40 -2.75
C ILE A 16 16.61 -27.04 -4.11
N SER A 17 16.05 -27.53 -5.22
CA SER A 17 16.53 -27.21 -6.57
C SER A 17 16.35 -25.72 -6.90
N GLU A 18 15.21 -25.11 -6.56
CA GLU A 18 14.97 -23.67 -6.81
C GLU A 18 15.93 -22.81 -5.96
N CYS A 19 16.13 -23.21 -4.70
CA CYS A 19 17.11 -22.59 -3.82
C CYS A 19 18.51 -22.62 -4.46
N LEU A 20 19.01 -23.81 -4.83
CA LEU A 20 20.34 -23.97 -5.41
C LEU A 20 20.50 -23.28 -6.76
N ASP A 21 19.50 -23.35 -7.63
CA ASP A 21 19.49 -22.66 -8.93
C ASP A 21 19.62 -21.14 -8.74
N SER A 22 18.98 -20.56 -7.73
CA SER A 22 19.15 -19.12 -7.42
C SER A 22 20.58 -18.75 -7.00
N LEU A 23 21.31 -19.68 -6.40
CA LEU A 23 22.66 -19.46 -5.87
C LEU A 23 23.75 -19.69 -6.93
N VAL A 24 23.62 -20.70 -7.78
CA VAL A 24 24.60 -20.99 -8.85
C VAL A 24 24.52 -20.01 -10.02
N ASN A 25 23.39 -19.31 -10.15
CA ASN A 25 23.13 -18.28 -11.17
C ASN A 25 23.35 -16.84 -10.66
N GLN A 26 24.02 -16.66 -9.54
CA GLN A 26 24.38 -15.34 -9.03
C GLN A 26 25.37 -14.62 -9.96
N THR A 27 25.30 -13.29 -9.96
CA THR A 27 26.23 -12.43 -10.72
C THR A 27 27.64 -12.35 -10.11
N MET A 28 27.83 -12.82 -8.88
CA MET A 28 29.15 -12.95 -8.25
C MET A 28 29.94 -14.10 -8.92
N PRO A 29 31.26 -13.95 -9.18
CA PRO A 29 32.08 -15.04 -9.70
C PRO A 29 32.07 -16.28 -8.80
N LYS A 30 32.06 -17.50 -9.36
CA LYS A 30 31.89 -18.75 -8.58
C LYS A 30 33.07 -19.04 -7.65
N GLU A 31 34.26 -18.58 -7.99
CA GLU A 31 35.48 -18.65 -7.18
C GLU A 31 35.45 -17.76 -5.93
N ASP A 32 34.52 -16.79 -5.90
CA ASP A 32 34.36 -15.84 -4.82
C ASP A 32 33.36 -16.32 -3.75
N TYR A 33 32.60 -17.39 -3.96
CA TYR A 33 31.68 -17.91 -2.95
C TYR A 33 31.55 -19.42 -2.97
N GLU A 34 31.24 -20.00 -1.80
CA GLU A 34 30.92 -21.42 -1.66
C GLU A 34 29.51 -21.60 -1.12
N ILE A 35 28.87 -22.70 -1.49
CA ILE A 35 27.55 -23.11 -1.02
C ILE A 35 27.74 -24.37 -0.15
N ILE A 36 27.44 -24.26 1.13
CA ILE A 36 27.58 -25.32 2.13
C ILE A 36 26.19 -25.82 2.47
N CYS A 37 25.83 -26.98 1.92
CA CYS A 37 24.59 -27.68 2.23
C CYS A 37 24.86 -28.70 3.32
N VAL A 38 24.17 -28.57 4.46
CA VAL A 38 24.24 -29.52 5.56
C VAL A 38 22.90 -30.26 5.66
N ASP A 39 22.89 -31.51 5.21
CA ASP A 39 21.74 -32.40 5.30
C ASP A 39 21.60 -32.92 6.73
N ASP A 40 20.47 -32.63 7.37
CA ASP A 40 20.13 -33.05 8.73
C ASP A 40 19.46 -34.43 8.75
N LYS A 41 20.07 -35.37 8.04
CA LYS A 41 19.61 -36.75 7.90
C LYS A 41 18.22 -36.86 7.26
N SER A 42 18.08 -36.32 6.04
CA SER A 42 16.85 -36.44 5.26
C SER A 42 16.53 -37.90 4.93
N THR A 43 15.24 -38.18 4.75
CA THR A 43 14.70 -39.50 4.38
C THR A 43 14.10 -39.53 2.98
N ASP A 44 14.09 -38.38 2.30
CA ASP A 44 13.62 -38.19 0.92
C ASP A 44 14.81 -38.05 -0.05
N SER A 45 14.56 -37.59 -1.27
CA SER A 45 15.60 -37.46 -2.31
C SER A 45 16.50 -36.23 -2.15
N SER A 46 16.41 -35.48 -1.05
CA SER A 46 17.16 -34.23 -0.86
C SER A 46 18.66 -34.42 -1.00
N LEU A 47 19.24 -35.41 -0.31
CA LEU A 47 20.68 -35.68 -0.34
C LEU A 47 21.17 -36.06 -1.74
N ASP A 48 20.38 -36.81 -2.50
CA ASP A 48 20.70 -37.17 -3.88
C ASP A 48 20.75 -35.94 -4.78
N ILE A 49 19.78 -35.02 -4.64
CA ILE A 49 19.77 -33.75 -5.36
C ILE A 49 21.01 -32.92 -5.01
N LEU A 50 21.35 -32.79 -3.73
CA LEU A 50 22.55 -32.08 -3.29
C LEU A 50 23.82 -32.66 -3.95
N ASN A 51 23.94 -33.99 -4.00
CA ASN A 51 25.08 -34.66 -4.61
C ASN A 51 25.16 -34.43 -6.13
N GLN A 52 24.02 -34.36 -6.84
CA GLN A 52 23.99 -34.01 -8.27
C GLN A 52 24.51 -32.59 -8.52
N TYR A 53 24.09 -31.63 -7.70
CA TYR A 53 24.59 -30.25 -7.78
C TYR A 53 26.08 -30.16 -7.46
N LYS A 54 26.57 -30.87 -6.44
CA LYS A 54 28.00 -30.96 -6.11
C LYS A 54 28.85 -31.52 -7.25
N GLN A 55 28.34 -32.48 -8.01
CA GLN A 55 29.04 -33.00 -9.20
C GLN A 55 29.12 -31.97 -10.33
N LYS A 56 28.13 -31.08 -10.44
CA LYS A 56 28.04 -30.08 -11.50
C LYS A 56 28.78 -28.78 -11.18
N TYR A 57 28.90 -28.41 -9.91
CA TYR A 57 29.45 -27.13 -9.47
C TYR A 57 30.50 -27.32 -8.37
N GLU A 58 31.75 -26.97 -8.66
CA GLU A 58 32.90 -27.18 -7.77
C GLU A 58 32.83 -26.38 -6.45
N ASN A 59 32.06 -25.29 -6.44
CA ASN A 59 31.90 -24.44 -5.26
C ASN A 59 30.78 -24.90 -4.30
N ILE A 60 30.22 -26.11 -4.51
CA ILE A 60 29.23 -26.71 -3.62
C ILE A 60 29.87 -27.75 -2.71
N VAL A 61 29.64 -27.62 -1.41
CA VAL A 61 30.07 -28.54 -0.35
C VAL A 61 28.83 -29.16 0.28
N VAL A 62 28.80 -30.49 0.35
CA VAL A 62 27.70 -31.25 0.97
C VAL A 62 28.24 -31.99 2.18
N VAL A 63 27.56 -31.82 3.32
CA VAL A 63 27.81 -32.51 4.58
C VAL A 63 26.53 -33.23 4.99
N GLU A 64 26.61 -34.53 5.26
CA GLU A 64 25.50 -35.31 5.81
C GLU A 64 25.74 -35.51 7.32
N ARG A 65 24.72 -35.21 8.13
CA ARG A 65 24.74 -35.51 9.57
C ARG A 65 24.36 -36.96 9.82
N THR A 66 24.93 -37.54 10.87
CA THR A 66 24.69 -38.95 11.24
C THR A 66 23.29 -39.18 11.82
N GLU A 67 22.66 -38.15 12.37
CA GLU A 67 21.33 -38.17 12.96
C GLU A 67 20.61 -36.84 12.73
N ASN A 68 19.28 -36.89 12.69
CA ASN A 68 18.44 -35.70 12.59
C ASN A 68 18.48 -34.93 13.91
N SER A 69 18.87 -33.66 13.86
CA SER A 69 18.96 -32.80 15.03
C SER A 69 17.60 -32.24 15.47
N GLY A 70 16.58 -32.32 14.62
CA GLY A 70 15.24 -31.83 14.88
C GLY A 70 15.06 -30.32 14.67
N GLY A 71 16.01 -29.64 14.04
CA GLY A 71 15.91 -28.22 13.70
C GLY A 71 17.12 -27.68 12.92
N PRO A 72 17.05 -26.46 12.40
CA PRO A 72 18.10 -25.93 11.52
C PRO A 72 19.35 -25.44 12.27
N GLY A 73 19.33 -25.35 13.60
CA GLY A 73 20.43 -24.80 14.40
C GLY A 73 21.73 -25.61 14.31
N ALA A 74 21.68 -26.93 14.52
CA ALA A 74 22.88 -27.77 14.47
C ALA A 74 23.50 -27.85 13.06
N PRO A 75 22.72 -28.02 11.97
CA PRO A 75 23.26 -27.94 10.61
C PRO A 75 23.92 -26.58 10.30
N ARG A 76 23.32 -25.45 10.72
CA ARG A 76 23.93 -24.12 10.57
C ARG A 76 25.25 -24.00 11.35
N ASN A 77 25.33 -24.57 12.55
CA ASN A 77 26.58 -24.60 13.33
C ASN A 77 27.69 -25.40 12.63
N ASP A 78 27.35 -26.53 12.01
CA ASP A 78 28.32 -27.31 11.25
C ASP A 78 28.84 -26.54 10.04
N ALA A 79 27.96 -25.81 9.36
CA ALA A 79 28.36 -24.90 8.27
C ALA A 79 29.29 -23.78 8.76
N ILE A 80 29.02 -23.15 9.92
CA ILE A 80 29.89 -22.11 10.51
C ILE A 80 31.31 -22.64 10.72
N LYS A 81 31.47 -23.89 11.20
CA LYS A 81 32.79 -24.48 11.48
C LYS A 81 33.64 -24.59 10.22
N ILE A 82 33.06 -25.01 9.11
CA ILE A 82 33.80 -25.29 7.87
C ILE A 82 33.83 -24.14 6.86
N ALA A 83 33.02 -23.09 7.07
CA ALA A 83 32.98 -21.91 6.22
C ALA A 83 34.36 -21.23 6.05
N LYS A 84 34.73 -20.91 4.82
CA LYS A 84 36.00 -20.28 4.42
C LYS A 84 35.84 -18.83 3.95
N GLY A 85 34.60 -18.39 3.74
CA GLY A 85 34.25 -17.05 3.33
C GLY A 85 34.57 -16.02 4.40
N GLU A 86 34.86 -14.80 3.96
CA GLU A 86 34.99 -13.66 4.86
C GLU A 86 33.66 -13.33 5.57
N TYR A 87 32.55 -13.59 4.87
CA TYR A 87 31.20 -13.50 5.41
C TYR A 87 30.46 -14.82 5.28
N ILE A 88 29.47 -15.04 6.14
CA ILE A 88 28.55 -16.18 6.14
C ILE A 88 27.13 -15.65 5.94
N LEU A 89 26.42 -16.21 4.97
CA LEU A 89 25.01 -15.94 4.70
C LEU A 89 24.20 -17.20 5.00
N PHE A 90 23.16 -17.11 5.82
CA PHE A 90 22.24 -18.24 6.02
C PHE A 90 21.06 -18.15 5.06
N VAL A 91 20.77 -19.26 4.38
CA VAL A 91 19.64 -19.42 3.45
C VAL A 91 18.92 -20.70 3.80
N ASP A 92 17.60 -20.64 3.98
CA ASP A 92 16.78 -21.82 4.24
C ASP A 92 16.49 -22.58 2.93
N SER A 93 16.36 -23.92 2.99
CA SER A 93 16.25 -24.79 1.80
C SER A 93 15.01 -24.57 0.95
N ASP A 94 14.01 -23.86 1.47
CA ASP A 94 12.75 -23.50 0.82
C ASP A 94 12.70 -22.03 0.35
N ASP A 95 13.80 -21.29 0.50
CA ASP A 95 13.92 -19.89 0.08
C ASP A 95 14.93 -19.72 -1.07
N TYR A 96 14.96 -18.52 -1.66
CA TYR A 96 15.92 -18.19 -2.73
C TYR A 96 16.38 -16.73 -2.69
N LEU A 97 17.44 -16.41 -3.44
CA LEU A 97 18.02 -15.07 -3.51
C LEU A 97 17.72 -14.35 -4.83
N GLY A 98 17.74 -13.02 -4.79
CA GLY A 98 17.77 -12.20 -6.01
C GLY A 98 19.10 -12.39 -6.75
N SER A 99 19.11 -12.31 -8.07
CA SER A 99 20.28 -12.61 -8.93
C SER A 99 21.53 -11.77 -8.65
N GLU A 100 21.37 -10.57 -8.07
CA GLU A 100 22.46 -9.66 -7.71
C GLU A 100 22.76 -9.64 -6.21
N ALA A 101 22.07 -10.46 -5.41
CA ALA A 101 22.08 -10.37 -3.96
C ALA A 101 23.49 -10.53 -3.38
N LEU A 102 24.25 -11.55 -3.77
CA LEU A 102 25.57 -11.82 -3.19
C LEU A 102 26.58 -10.70 -3.47
N LEU A 103 26.65 -10.25 -4.72
CA LEU A 103 27.60 -9.20 -5.12
C LEU A 103 27.28 -7.87 -4.43
N ARG A 104 25.99 -7.49 -4.40
CA ARG A 104 25.53 -6.27 -3.73
C ARG A 104 25.76 -6.33 -2.22
N TRP A 105 25.42 -7.45 -1.57
CA TRP A 105 25.64 -7.61 -0.14
C TRP A 105 27.11 -7.54 0.21
N TYR A 106 27.98 -8.22 -0.54
CA TYR A 106 29.41 -8.18 -0.28
C TYR A 106 29.97 -6.77 -0.42
N ASN A 107 29.70 -6.11 -1.55
CA ASN A 107 30.23 -4.77 -1.84
C ASN A 107 29.76 -3.77 -0.78
N PHE A 108 28.47 -3.76 -0.44
CA PHE A 108 27.93 -2.87 0.58
C PHE A 108 28.55 -3.13 1.95
N SER A 109 28.70 -4.40 2.34
CA SER A 109 29.30 -4.77 3.64
C SER A 109 30.78 -4.38 3.71
N LYS A 110 31.51 -4.55 2.61
CA LYS A 110 32.92 -4.21 2.50
C LYS A 110 33.17 -2.71 2.52
N GLU A 111 32.42 -1.96 1.71
CA GLU A 111 32.51 -0.51 1.64
C GLU A 111 32.23 0.13 3.00
N ASN A 112 31.24 -0.41 3.72
CA ASN A 112 30.81 0.14 5.01
C ASN A 112 31.50 -0.51 6.21
N GLN A 113 32.36 -1.51 6.03
CA GLN A 113 33.00 -2.27 7.10
C GLN A 113 31.99 -2.91 8.08
N SER A 114 30.88 -3.40 7.55
CA SER A 114 29.79 -3.98 8.33
C SER A 114 30.21 -5.32 8.92
N ASP A 115 29.89 -5.54 10.20
CA ASP A 115 29.99 -6.86 10.82
C ASP A 115 28.72 -7.69 10.55
N ILE A 116 27.57 -7.02 10.42
CA ILE A 116 26.30 -7.63 10.02
C ILE A 116 25.60 -6.73 9.01
N THR A 117 25.13 -7.31 7.91
CA THR A 117 24.35 -6.61 6.89
C THR A 117 23.01 -7.28 6.69
N LEU A 118 21.94 -6.51 6.94
CA LEU A 118 20.58 -6.89 6.62
C LEU A 118 20.30 -6.55 5.16
N GLY A 119 19.78 -7.49 4.39
CA GLY A 119 19.21 -7.22 3.06
C GLY A 119 17.70 -7.26 3.11
N LYS A 120 17.05 -6.41 2.32
CA LYS A 120 15.60 -6.35 2.26
C LYS A 120 14.99 -7.68 1.85
N LEU A 121 14.01 -8.07 2.65
CA LEU A 121 13.27 -9.31 2.51
C LEU A 121 12.03 -9.12 1.63
N LYS A 122 11.75 -10.11 0.80
CA LYS A 122 10.55 -10.20 -0.02
C LYS A 122 9.76 -11.45 0.33
N GLY A 123 8.48 -11.29 0.68
CA GLY A 123 7.59 -12.42 0.90
C GLY A 123 6.96 -12.91 -0.40
N ILE A 124 6.96 -14.22 -0.62
CA ILE A 124 6.37 -14.92 -1.76
C ILE A 124 5.18 -15.77 -1.31
N ASN A 125 4.18 -15.97 -2.17
CA ASN A 125 2.98 -16.76 -1.90
C ASN A 125 2.21 -16.32 -0.63
N GLY A 126 2.21 -15.02 -0.34
CA GLY A 126 1.56 -14.46 0.85
C GLY A 126 2.35 -14.61 2.15
N ARG A 127 3.64 -15.00 2.10
CA ARG A 127 4.53 -14.96 3.26
C ARG A 127 4.63 -13.53 3.80
N GLY A 128 4.33 -13.35 5.08
CA GLY A 128 4.61 -12.10 5.78
C GLY A 128 6.10 -11.97 6.07
N VAL A 129 6.68 -10.79 5.78
CA VAL A 129 8.07 -10.47 6.10
C VAL A 129 8.16 -9.13 6.84
N PRO A 130 9.15 -8.94 7.74
CA PRO A 130 9.43 -7.64 8.33
C PRO A 130 9.75 -6.60 7.25
N LYS A 131 9.18 -5.39 7.36
CA LYS A 131 9.37 -4.28 6.40
C LYS A 131 9.86 -3.00 7.05
N SER A 132 9.73 -2.88 8.36
CA SER A 132 9.84 -1.60 9.06
C SER A 132 11.26 -1.05 9.10
N MET A 133 12.27 -1.91 9.09
CA MET A 133 13.69 -1.57 8.98
C MET A 133 14.16 -1.35 7.54
N PHE A 134 13.46 -1.92 6.55
CA PHE A 134 13.84 -1.86 5.13
C PHE A 134 13.17 -0.72 4.37
N LYS A 135 12.91 0.41 5.04
CA LYS A 135 12.34 1.60 4.40
C LYS A 135 13.38 2.39 3.61
N GLU A 136 14.62 2.32 4.05
CA GLU A 136 15.76 3.02 3.46
C GLU A 136 17.04 2.24 3.72
N THR A 137 18.06 2.45 2.87
CA THR A 137 19.41 1.94 3.08
C THR A 137 20.07 2.79 4.16
N ASN A 138 20.67 2.15 5.16
CA ASN A 138 21.40 2.81 6.22
C ASN A 138 22.71 2.03 6.52
N PRO A 139 23.89 2.64 6.34
CA PRO A 139 25.17 1.97 6.52
C PRO A 139 25.54 1.73 7.99
N ASP A 140 24.87 2.37 8.95
CA ASP A 140 25.17 2.22 10.38
C ASP A 140 23.91 2.44 11.22
N VAL A 141 23.26 1.33 11.60
CA VAL A 141 22.03 1.37 12.40
C VAL A 141 22.32 1.03 13.85
N ASP A 142 21.75 1.82 14.76
CA ASP A 142 21.82 1.55 16.18
C ASP A 142 20.96 0.34 16.57
N LEU A 143 21.48 -0.57 17.40
CA LEU A 143 20.74 -1.75 17.86
C LEU A 143 19.47 -1.40 18.65
N VAL A 144 19.54 -0.38 19.49
CA VAL A 144 18.49 -0.03 20.45
C VAL A 144 17.47 0.91 19.83
N ASP A 145 17.94 1.89 19.08
CA ASP A 145 17.09 2.98 18.55
C ASP A 145 16.53 2.71 17.14
N SER A 146 17.08 1.71 16.43
CA SER A 146 16.54 1.29 15.13
C SER A 146 15.50 0.18 15.26
N LYS A 147 14.99 -0.29 14.12
CA LYS A 147 13.96 -1.34 14.05
C LYS A 147 14.52 -2.73 13.78
N ILE A 148 15.84 -2.92 13.82
CA ILE A 148 16.46 -4.22 13.46
C ILE A 148 16.09 -5.35 14.43
N VAL A 149 15.76 -5.03 15.70
CA VAL A 149 15.26 -6.02 16.66
C VAL A 149 13.97 -6.68 16.16
N PHE A 150 13.17 -6.02 15.32
CA PHE A 150 11.95 -6.59 14.73
C PHE A 150 12.23 -7.65 13.64
N THR A 151 13.50 -7.92 13.31
CA THR A 151 13.92 -9.04 12.45
C THR A 151 15.08 -9.81 13.08
N LEU A 152 14.77 -10.93 13.75
CA LEU A 152 15.75 -11.79 14.42
C LEU A 152 15.98 -13.14 13.72
N GLY A 153 15.44 -13.33 12.52
CA GLY A 153 15.78 -14.50 11.70
C GLY A 153 17.21 -14.40 11.14
N PRO A 154 17.86 -15.51 10.77
CA PRO A 154 19.28 -15.49 10.40
C PRO A 154 19.52 -15.12 8.93
N GLN A 155 18.50 -14.73 8.17
CA GLN A 155 18.59 -14.38 6.73
C GLN A 155 19.33 -13.04 6.51
N LYS A 156 20.62 -13.01 6.84
CA LYS A 156 21.51 -11.84 6.85
C LYS A 156 22.94 -12.27 6.55
N LEU A 157 23.76 -11.32 6.12
CA LEU A 157 25.18 -11.52 5.92
C LEU A 157 25.93 -11.19 7.22
N PHE A 158 26.65 -12.16 7.79
CA PHE A 158 27.44 -12.01 9.02
C PHE A 158 28.92 -12.12 8.70
N LYS A 159 29.76 -11.27 9.27
CA LYS A 159 31.21 -11.40 9.15
C LYS A 159 31.66 -12.68 9.85
N ALA A 160 32.41 -13.53 9.16
CA ALA A 160 32.80 -14.84 9.70
C ALA A 160 33.65 -14.71 10.97
N SER A 161 34.51 -13.69 11.06
CA SER A 161 35.32 -13.43 12.25
C SER A 161 34.46 -13.05 13.46
N LEU A 162 33.38 -12.27 13.27
CA LEU A 162 32.41 -11.96 14.34
C LEU A 162 31.88 -13.25 14.97
N LEU A 163 31.46 -14.21 14.13
CA LEU A 163 30.89 -15.46 14.61
C LEU A 163 31.94 -16.37 15.26
N LYS A 164 33.09 -16.56 14.61
CA LYS A 164 34.10 -17.52 15.05
C LYS A 164 34.88 -17.07 16.28
N GLU A 165 35.27 -15.78 16.34
CA GLU A 165 36.06 -15.24 17.46
C GLU A 165 35.24 -15.06 18.73
N ASN A 166 33.92 -14.85 18.60
CA ASN A 166 33.00 -14.74 19.74
C ASN A 166 32.27 -16.05 20.05
N HIS A 167 32.63 -17.16 19.39
CA HIS A 167 32.00 -18.47 19.54
C HIS A 167 30.46 -18.44 19.42
N LEU A 168 29.94 -17.64 18.49
CA LEU A 168 28.51 -17.48 18.29
C LEU A 168 27.95 -18.68 17.51
N THR A 169 27.08 -19.44 18.17
CA THR A 169 26.42 -20.61 17.61
C THR A 169 24.91 -20.55 17.85
N PHE A 170 24.14 -21.17 16.98
CA PHE A 170 22.73 -21.43 17.23
C PHE A 170 22.60 -22.37 18.44
N PRO A 171 21.80 -22.03 19.46
CA PRO A 171 21.62 -22.90 20.61
C PRO A 171 20.88 -24.17 20.19
N THR A 172 21.42 -25.33 20.57
CA THR A 172 20.85 -26.64 20.23
C THR A 172 20.02 -27.25 21.37
N HIS A 173 20.04 -26.65 22.56
CA HIS A 173 19.19 -27.06 23.68
C HIS A 173 17.74 -26.60 23.51
N ILE A 174 17.50 -25.55 22.72
CA ILE A 174 16.17 -25.09 22.32
C ILE A 174 15.85 -25.53 20.89
N LYS A 175 14.56 -25.79 20.65
CA LYS A 175 14.04 -26.28 19.36
C LYS A 175 13.24 -25.23 18.61
N ALA A 176 13.03 -24.07 19.23
CA ALA A 176 12.33 -22.96 18.60
C ALA A 176 12.90 -21.63 19.05
N ALA A 177 12.83 -20.66 18.15
CA ALA A 177 13.38 -19.31 18.35
C ALA A 177 14.90 -19.32 18.61
N GLU A 178 15.60 -20.39 18.21
CA GLU A 178 17.06 -20.52 18.28
C GLU A 178 17.75 -19.45 17.44
N ASP A 179 17.11 -19.07 16.33
CA ASP A 179 17.52 -17.95 15.48
C ASP A 179 17.48 -16.60 16.21
N GLN A 180 16.50 -16.40 17.09
CA GLN A 180 16.36 -15.16 17.84
C GLN A 180 17.50 -14.99 18.85
N VAL A 181 17.84 -16.07 19.55
CA VAL A 181 18.98 -16.10 20.48
C VAL A 181 20.28 -15.84 19.72
N PHE A 182 20.52 -16.56 18.61
CA PHE A 182 21.71 -16.39 17.78
C PHE A 182 21.85 -14.94 17.29
N THR A 183 20.80 -14.41 16.66
CA THR A 183 20.86 -13.08 16.04
C THR A 183 21.01 -11.98 17.08
N MET A 184 20.34 -12.08 18.24
CA MET A 184 20.52 -11.09 19.31
C MET A 184 21.96 -11.10 19.86
N ASN A 185 22.53 -12.28 20.10
CA ASN A 185 23.92 -12.39 20.54
C ASN A 185 24.89 -11.81 19.48
N ALA A 186 24.64 -12.07 18.19
CA ALA A 186 25.42 -11.48 17.11
C ALA A 186 25.29 -9.95 17.07
N TYR A 187 24.08 -9.41 17.22
CA TYR A 187 23.87 -7.96 17.30
C TYR A 187 24.60 -7.31 18.48
N LEU A 188 24.57 -7.94 19.66
CA LEU A 188 25.25 -7.43 20.86
C LEU A 188 26.78 -7.42 20.74
N LYS A 189 27.35 -8.26 19.86
CA LYS A 189 28.81 -8.34 19.61
C LYS A 189 29.26 -7.57 18.37
N ALA A 190 28.36 -7.22 17.47
CA ALA A 190 28.68 -6.46 16.28
C ALA A 190 29.07 -5.02 16.65
N LYS A 191 30.16 -4.51 16.05
CA LYS A 191 30.54 -3.11 16.18
C LYS A 191 29.78 -2.24 15.19
N LYS A 192 29.45 -2.79 14.02
CA LYS A 192 28.68 -2.10 12.98
C LYS A 192 27.65 -3.00 12.33
N ILE A 193 26.40 -2.56 12.37
CA ILE A 193 25.26 -3.22 11.72
C ILE A 193 24.73 -2.31 10.64
N SER A 194 24.46 -2.84 9.46
CA SER A 194 24.00 -2.07 8.31
C SER A 194 22.72 -2.66 7.71
N VAL A 195 21.93 -1.83 7.06
CA VAL A 195 20.71 -2.21 6.34
C VAL A 195 20.83 -1.78 4.89
N SER A 196 20.77 -2.72 3.96
CA SER A 196 20.66 -2.46 2.53
C SER A 196 19.23 -2.72 2.04
N ALA A 197 18.54 -1.66 1.60
CA ALA A 197 17.13 -1.71 1.23
C ALA A 197 16.84 -1.31 -0.23
N ASP A 198 17.90 -1.18 -1.04
CA ASP A 198 17.86 -0.74 -2.44
C ASP A 198 17.45 -1.84 -3.44
N TYR A 199 17.47 -3.10 -3.01
CA TYR A 199 17.20 -4.28 -3.81
C TYR A 199 16.44 -5.32 -2.98
N ASP A 200 15.64 -6.18 -3.60
CA ASP A 200 15.00 -7.30 -2.89
C ASP A 200 16.02 -8.47 -2.87
N TYR A 201 16.73 -8.66 -1.75
CA TYR A 201 17.88 -9.57 -1.66
C TYR A 201 17.47 -11.03 -1.45
N TYR A 202 16.50 -11.24 -0.57
CA TYR A 202 16.16 -12.55 -0.05
C TYR A 202 14.64 -12.76 -0.15
N TYR A 203 14.23 -13.85 -0.78
CA TYR A 203 12.84 -14.20 -1.04
C TYR A 203 12.41 -15.31 -0.09
N LEU A 204 11.57 -14.95 0.90
CA LEU A 204 10.99 -15.90 1.85
C LEU A 204 9.71 -16.51 1.27
N VAL A 205 9.67 -17.82 1.15
CA VAL A 205 8.57 -18.53 0.52
C VAL A 205 7.58 -19.04 1.57
N LYS A 206 6.28 -18.86 1.29
CA LYS A 206 5.24 -19.60 1.98
C LYS A 206 4.94 -20.86 1.18
N ARG A 207 5.21 -22.01 1.77
CA ARG A 207 4.85 -23.33 1.25
C ARG A 207 3.73 -23.99 2.05
N ASP A 208 3.09 -24.97 1.43
CA ASP A 208 2.18 -25.90 2.10
C ASP A 208 3.00 -26.94 2.90
N GLY A 209 2.47 -27.40 4.04
CA GLY A 209 3.16 -28.33 4.95
C GLY A 209 3.61 -27.72 6.29
N GLU A 210 4.37 -28.50 7.08
CA GLU A 210 4.84 -28.07 8.40
C GLU A 210 5.98 -27.06 8.29
N HIS A 211 5.75 -25.85 8.83
CA HIS A 211 6.80 -24.86 9.07
C HIS A 211 7.30 -25.02 10.50
N MET A 212 8.62 -25.06 10.71
CA MET A 212 9.20 -25.09 12.07
C MET A 212 8.71 -23.93 12.95
N SER A 213 8.50 -22.75 12.36
CA SER A 213 7.94 -21.59 13.07
C SER A 213 6.49 -21.77 13.55
N VAL A 214 5.77 -22.78 13.04
CA VAL A 214 4.36 -23.07 13.33
C VAL A 214 4.19 -24.36 14.14
N ALA A 215 5.21 -25.24 14.18
CA ALA A 215 5.21 -26.47 14.97
C ALA A 215 4.94 -26.22 16.47
N TYR A 216 4.32 -27.18 17.17
CA TYR A 216 4.11 -27.04 18.62
C TYR A 216 5.46 -27.01 19.35
N VAL A 217 5.58 -26.13 20.33
CA VAL A 217 6.77 -25.97 21.16
C VAL A 217 6.32 -25.86 22.61
N PRO A 218 6.86 -26.68 23.53
CA PRO A 218 6.59 -26.55 24.96
C PRO A 218 6.94 -25.14 25.46
N PRO A 219 6.15 -24.58 26.39
CA PRO A 219 6.39 -23.23 26.91
C PRO A 219 7.77 -23.07 27.54
N GLU A 220 8.28 -24.11 28.21
CA GLU A 220 9.64 -24.16 28.75
C GLU A 220 10.71 -23.84 27.70
N ASN A 221 10.64 -24.50 26.55
CA ASN A 221 11.62 -24.31 25.47
C ASN A 221 11.48 -22.91 24.84
N PHE A 222 10.24 -22.47 24.61
CA PHE A 222 9.97 -21.18 24.01
C PHE A 222 10.38 -19.99 24.90
N TYR A 223 10.01 -20.00 26.19
CA TYR A 223 10.38 -18.93 27.12
C TYR A 223 11.83 -19.05 27.58
N GLY A 224 12.41 -20.26 27.64
CA GLY A 224 13.86 -20.44 27.85
C GLY A 224 14.69 -19.69 26.79
N ALA A 225 14.28 -19.72 25.52
CA ALA A 225 14.91 -18.90 24.47
C ALA A 225 14.78 -17.38 24.73
N MET A 226 13.66 -16.93 25.30
CA MET A 226 13.47 -15.52 25.64
C MET A 226 14.32 -15.12 26.85
N GLU A 227 14.44 -15.99 27.86
CA GLU A 227 15.31 -15.81 29.03
C GLU A 227 16.80 -15.80 28.63
N ASP A 228 17.21 -16.64 27.67
CA ASP A 228 18.56 -16.62 27.09
C ASP A 228 18.85 -15.26 26.42
N ILE A 229 17.87 -14.68 25.71
CA ILE A 229 17.99 -13.34 25.11
C ILE A 229 18.14 -12.26 26.19
N ILE A 230 17.31 -12.28 27.24
CA ILE A 230 17.40 -11.30 28.33
C ILE A 230 18.75 -11.44 29.06
N SER A 231 19.20 -12.66 29.29
CA SER A 231 20.50 -12.94 29.90
C SER A 231 21.65 -12.40 29.05
N ALA A 232 21.60 -12.60 27.72
CA ALA A 232 22.57 -12.05 26.80
C ALA A 232 22.60 -10.51 26.81
N ILE A 233 21.43 -9.85 26.83
CA ILE A 233 21.34 -8.38 26.91
C ILE A 233 21.95 -7.88 28.22
N LYS A 234 21.62 -8.50 29.36
CA LYS A 234 22.19 -8.13 30.68
C LYS A 234 23.71 -8.30 30.73
N ALA A 235 24.22 -9.37 30.15
CA ALA A 235 25.65 -9.69 30.10
C ALA A 235 26.43 -8.89 29.04
N SER A 236 25.76 -8.10 28.20
CA SER A 236 26.42 -7.31 27.15
C SER A 236 27.23 -6.15 27.71
N ASP A 237 28.09 -5.58 26.84
CA ASP A 237 28.93 -4.41 27.16
C ASP A 237 28.18 -3.08 26.97
N LEU A 238 26.86 -3.10 26.77
CA LEU A 238 26.03 -1.90 26.65
C LEU A 238 25.93 -1.17 28.00
N GLU A 239 25.79 0.15 27.95
CA GLU A 239 25.42 0.95 29.12
C GLU A 239 24.09 0.47 29.72
N GLU A 240 23.94 0.58 31.04
CA GLU A 240 22.81 -0.04 31.76
C GLU A 240 21.45 0.47 31.27
N GLU A 241 21.30 1.77 31.04
CA GLU A 241 20.07 2.35 30.47
C GLU A 241 19.76 1.78 29.08
N ARG A 242 20.78 1.54 28.26
CA ARG A 242 20.64 0.95 26.92
C ARG A 242 20.23 -0.52 26.99
N LYS A 243 20.74 -1.28 27.97
CA LYS A 243 20.28 -2.65 28.25
C LYS A 243 18.79 -2.66 28.59
N ILE A 244 18.37 -1.79 29.51
CA ILE A 244 16.96 -1.65 29.93
C ILE A 244 16.07 -1.32 28.74
N LYS A 245 16.46 -0.34 27.93
CA LYS A 245 15.72 0.05 26.72
C LYS A 245 15.67 -1.07 25.68
N LEU A 246 16.77 -1.80 25.45
CA LEU A 246 16.80 -2.92 24.52
C LEU A 246 15.89 -4.07 24.95
N MET A 247 15.88 -4.40 26.26
CA MET A 247 14.93 -5.37 26.82
C MET A 247 13.48 -4.92 26.57
N ALA A 248 13.17 -3.64 26.78
CA ALA A 248 11.84 -3.09 26.49
C ALA A 248 11.47 -3.16 25.00
N VAL A 249 12.40 -2.83 24.09
CA VAL A 249 12.19 -2.96 22.64
C VAL A 249 11.96 -4.43 22.24
N PHE A 250 12.69 -5.36 22.86
CA PHE A 250 12.47 -6.79 22.67
C PHE A 250 11.10 -7.24 23.18
N LEU A 251 10.66 -6.78 24.37
CA LEU A 251 9.32 -7.03 24.89
C LEU A 251 8.23 -6.49 23.95
N ASN A 252 8.41 -5.28 23.43
CA ASN A 252 7.50 -4.68 22.45
C ASN A 252 7.29 -5.60 21.24
N ARG A 253 8.38 -6.11 20.68
CA ARG A 253 8.32 -7.10 19.60
C ARG A 253 7.65 -8.40 20.06
N HIS A 254 8.06 -8.93 21.21
CA HIS A 254 7.65 -10.24 21.70
C HIS A 254 6.13 -10.30 21.91
N PHE A 255 5.54 -9.32 22.61
CA PHE A 255 4.09 -9.31 22.86
C PHE A 255 3.24 -9.05 21.62
N ASP A 256 3.76 -8.32 20.62
CA ASP A 256 2.97 -7.99 19.42
C ASP A 256 3.04 -9.03 18.30
N PHE A 257 4.14 -9.78 18.22
CA PHE A 257 4.46 -10.64 17.08
C PHE A 257 4.80 -12.09 17.43
N SER A 258 4.99 -12.44 18.71
CA SER A 258 5.28 -13.82 19.12
C SER A 258 4.01 -14.60 19.47
N ARG A 259 4.20 -15.87 19.86
CA ARG A 259 3.12 -16.75 20.36
C ARG A 259 2.49 -16.22 21.65
N THR A 260 3.20 -15.40 22.41
CA THR A 260 2.76 -14.77 23.66
C THR A 260 1.60 -13.80 23.48
N LYS A 261 1.40 -13.27 22.26
CA LYS A 261 0.24 -12.44 21.97
C LYS A 261 -1.05 -13.21 22.26
N ASN A 262 -1.83 -12.74 23.23
CA ASN A 262 -3.11 -13.34 23.61
C ASN A 262 -2.97 -14.81 24.03
N VAL A 263 -1.87 -15.15 24.70
CA VAL A 263 -1.49 -16.54 24.98
C VAL A 263 -2.49 -17.24 25.87
N THR A 264 -3.05 -16.56 26.87
CA THR A 264 -3.91 -17.20 27.87
C THR A 264 -5.24 -17.63 27.26
N ILE A 265 -5.75 -16.89 26.28
CA ILE A 265 -7.00 -17.21 25.57
C ILE A 265 -6.79 -18.18 24.40
N LYS A 266 -5.54 -18.37 23.95
CA LYS A 266 -5.19 -19.39 22.95
C LYS A 266 -5.08 -20.80 23.55
N MET A 267 -4.73 -20.91 24.83
CA MET A 267 -4.62 -22.20 25.51
C MET A 267 -6.00 -22.81 25.78
N LYS A 268 -6.16 -24.08 25.42
CA LYS A 268 -7.49 -24.74 25.34
C LYS A 268 -8.07 -25.03 26.71
N ASN A 269 -7.22 -25.43 27.66
CA ASN A 269 -7.63 -25.85 29.00
C ASN A 269 -6.87 -25.07 30.09
N GLU A 270 -7.38 -25.14 31.33
CA GLU A 270 -6.82 -24.39 32.46
C GLU A 270 -5.42 -24.83 32.86
N LYS A 271 -5.11 -26.12 32.76
CA LYS A 271 -3.79 -26.67 33.10
C LYS A 271 -2.71 -26.12 32.16
N GLU A 272 -2.95 -26.22 30.86
CA GLU A 272 -2.07 -25.68 29.82
C GLU A 272 -1.91 -24.15 29.98
N ARG A 273 -3.01 -23.45 30.25
CA ARG A 273 -2.97 -22.00 30.50
C ARG A 273 -2.10 -21.64 31.71
N ALA A 274 -2.24 -22.36 32.81
CA ALA A 274 -1.45 -22.15 34.02
C ALA A 274 0.04 -22.44 33.78
N GLU A 275 0.35 -23.52 33.06
CA GLU A 275 1.72 -23.87 32.68
C GLU A 275 2.37 -22.79 31.82
N TRP A 276 1.70 -22.34 30.75
CA TRP A 276 2.21 -21.25 29.89
C TRP A 276 2.41 -19.94 30.66
N PHE A 277 1.49 -19.61 31.58
CA PHE A 277 1.61 -18.42 32.40
C PHE A 277 2.75 -18.50 33.41
N GLN A 278 3.03 -19.68 33.97
CA GLN A 278 4.18 -19.86 34.87
C GLN A 278 5.49 -19.49 34.19
N TYR A 279 5.75 -20.00 32.99
CA TYR A 279 6.96 -19.68 32.23
C TYR A 279 6.99 -18.24 31.73
N LEU A 280 5.85 -17.70 31.28
CA LEU A 280 5.74 -16.28 30.95
C LEU A 280 6.07 -15.40 32.15
N SER A 281 5.54 -15.74 33.32
CA SER A 281 5.77 -14.99 34.55
C SER A 281 7.25 -15.01 34.93
N SER A 282 7.90 -16.19 34.92
CA SER A 282 9.35 -16.31 35.14
C SER A 282 10.15 -15.38 34.22
N PHE A 283 9.89 -15.47 32.92
CA PHE A 283 10.53 -14.64 31.91
C PHE A 283 10.36 -13.13 32.16
N ILE A 284 9.15 -12.68 32.50
CA ILE A 284 8.90 -11.25 32.76
C ILE A 284 9.55 -10.78 34.07
N HIS A 285 9.57 -11.60 35.11
CA HIS A 285 10.27 -11.26 36.36
C HIS A 285 11.79 -11.23 36.18
N ALA A 286 12.34 -11.88 35.15
CA ALA A 286 13.73 -11.70 34.77
C ALA A 286 14.01 -10.33 34.15
N VAL A 287 13.01 -9.53 33.74
CA VAL A 287 13.21 -8.19 33.19
C VAL A 287 13.02 -7.12 34.28
N PRO A 288 13.98 -6.19 34.47
CA PRO A 288 13.84 -5.09 35.43
C PRO A 288 12.58 -4.27 35.19
N GLU A 289 11.93 -3.80 36.26
CA GLU A 289 10.69 -3.01 36.18
C GLU A 289 10.91 -1.66 35.49
N GLU A 290 12.13 -1.13 35.53
CA GLU A 290 12.53 0.08 34.83
C GLU A 290 12.35 -0.04 33.31
N ALA A 291 12.38 -1.25 32.75
CA ALA A 291 12.11 -1.47 31.33
C ALA A 291 10.67 -1.12 30.96
N ASP A 292 9.74 -1.24 31.91
CA ASP A 292 8.32 -1.02 31.67
C ASP A 292 8.09 0.42 31.21
N GLN A 293 8.89 1.42 31.61
CA GLN A 293 8.72 2.80 31.15
C GLN A 293 8.82 2.95 29.62
N PHE A 294 9.59 2.09 28.95
CA PHE A 294 9.88 2.12 27.51
C PHE A 294 9.01 1.16 26.67
N VAL A 295 8.18 0.32 27.30
CA VAL A 295 7.24 -0.55 26.55
C VAL A 295 5.98 0.19 26.14
N LEU A 296 5.31 -0.31 25.09
CA LEU A 296 4.07 0.26 24.57
C LEU A 296 2.93 0.20 25.60
N PRO A 297 1.98 1.15 25.58
CA PRO A 297 0.90 1.21 26.57
C PRO A 297 0.13 -0.10 26.78
N HIS A 298 -0.28 -0.79 25.72
CA HIS A 298 -1.02 -2.06 25.82
C HIS A 298 -0.17 -3.23 26.32
N ILE A 299 1.15 -3.10 26.30
CA ILE A 299 2.09 -4.08 26.86
C ILE A 299 2.29 -3.79 28.35
N LYS A 300 2.45 -2.53 28.74
CA LYS A 300 2.47 -2.12 30.17
C LYS A 300 1.26 -2.70 30.92
N LEU A 301 0.06 -2.60 30.34
CA LEU A 301 -1.16 -3.18 30.93
C LEU A 301 -1.08 -4.69 31.15
N ARG A 302 -0.45 -5.43 30.24
CA ARG A 302 -0.23 -6.89 30.39
C ARG A 302 0.80 -7.19 31.47
N LEU A 303 1.90 -6.42 31.50
CA LEU A 303 2.96 -6.58 32.49
C LEU A 303 2.43 -6.38 33.92
N LEU A 304 1.46 -5.48 34.14
CA LEU A 304 0.79 -5.34 35.44
C LEU A 304 0.24 -6.67 35.96
N PHE A 305 -0.53 -7.40 35.16
CA PHE A 305 -1.06 -8.70 35.57
C PHE A 305 0.04 -9.74 35.76
N ILE A 306 1.01 -9.79 34.84
CA ILE A 306 2.07 -10.80 34.86
C ILE A 306 2.99 -10.62 36.08
N ARG A 307 3.45 -9.39 36.37
CA ARG A 307 4.26 -9.08 37.56
C ARG A 307 3.53 -9.33 38.88
N ASN A 308 2.19 -9.23 38.87
CA ASN A 308 1.36 -9.58 40.03
C ASN A 308 0.94 -11.06 40.07
N ASN A 309 1.43 -11.88 39.14
CA ASN A 309 1.04 -13.29 38.99
C ASN A 309 -0.49 -13.50 38.86
N ASP A 310 -1.22 -12.52 38.31
CA ASP A 310 -2.67 -12.55 38.13
C ASP A 310 -3.07 -13.16 36.77
N LEU A 311 -3.01 -14.49 36.68
CA LEU A 311 -3.43 -15.22 35.48
C LEU A 311 -4.90 -14.96 35.11
N GLN A 312 -5.79 -14.90 36.10
CA GLN A 312 -7.22 -14.72 35.85
C GLN A 312 -7.51 -13.33 35.29
N GLY A 313 -6.89 -12.29 35.87
CA GLY A 313 -6.95 -10.92 35.40
C GLY A 313 -6.38 -10.79 33.99
N LEU A 314 -5.20 -11.36 33.71
CA LEU A 314 -4.63 -11.36 32.36
C LEU A 314 -5.56 -12.05 31.35
N THR A 315 -6.14 -13.20 31.71
CA THR A 315 -7.06 -13.93 30.83
C THR A 315 -8.30 -13.12 30.53
N GLN A 316 -8.85 -12.46 31.54
CA GLN A 316 -10.00 -11.61 31.37
C GLN A 316 -9.66 -10.38 30.50
N TYR A 317 -8.53 -9.71 30.75
CA TYR A 317 -8.05 -8.59 29.94
C TYR A 317 -7.85 -8.98 28.47
N GLU A 318 -7.23 -10.12 28.19
CA GLU A 318 -7.02 -10.59 26.81
C GLU A 318 -8.33 -10.88 26.07
N ARG A 319 -9.38 -11.33 26.79
CA ARG A 319 -10.74 -11.47 26.25
C ARG A 319 -11.40 -10.12 25.98
N GLU A 320 -11.31 -9.20 26.93
CA GLU A 320 -11.87 -7.87 26.81
C GLU A 320 -11.23 -7.09 25.64
N GLU A 321 -9.92 -7.24 25.43
CA GLU A 321 -9.23 -6.60 24.31
C GLU A 321 -9.69 -7.13 22.93
N GLN A 322 -10.24 -8.36 22.84
CA GLN A 322 -10.83 -8.85 21.58
C GLN A 322 -12.05 -8.03 21.16
N ASP A 323 -12.75 -7.43 22.12
CA ASP A 323 -13.92 -6.58 21.91
C ASP A 323 -13.74 -5.23 22.60
N ILE A 324 -12.58 -4.63 22.37
CA ILE A 324 -12.18 -3.32 22.90
C ILE A 324 -13.27 -2.24 22.72
N LYS A 325 -14.08 -2.34 21.65
CA LYS A 325 -15.17 -1.42 21.32
C LYS A 325 -16.18 -1.29 22.48
N LYS A 326 -16.48 -2.37 23.20
CA LYS A 326 -17.41 -2.35 24.36
C LYS A 326 -16.90 -1.54 25.55
N PHE A 327 -15.61 -1.27 25.60
CA PHE A 327 -14.95 -0.62 26.73
C PHE A 327 -14.47 0.79 26.39
N CYS A 328 -14.71 1.25 25.16
CA CYS A 328 -14.25 2.54 24.66
C CYS A 328 -15.30 3.63 24.86
N THR A 329 -14.89 4.75 25.44
CA THR A 329 -15.67 5.99 25.46
C THR A 329 -14.81 7.17 25.04
N VAL A 330 -15.45 8.27 24.63
CA VAL A 330 -14.76 9.54 24.39
C VAL A 330 -14.68 10.31 25.71
N HIS A 331 -13.48 10.75 26.08
CA HIS A 331 -13.24 11.61 27.24
C HIS A 331 -12.15 12.63 26.89
N GLU A 332 -12.44 13.92 27.07
CA GLU A 332 -11.52 15.03 26.80
C GLU A 332 -10.77 14.93 25.44
N GLY A 333 -11.52 14.65 24.37
CA GLY A 333 -10.95 14.54 23.02
C GLY A 333 -10.09 13.31 22.77
N ASN A 334 -10.17 12.29 23.64
CA ASN A 334 -9.45 11.02 23.53
C ASN A 334 -10.41 9.82 23.62
N LEU A 335 -10.06 8.73 22.94
CA LEU A 335 -10.68 7.42 23.15
C LEU A 335 -9.99 6.72 24.31
N ILE A 336 -10.76 6.44 25.36
CA ILE A 336 -10.31 5.77 26.56
C ILE A 336 -10.96 4.38 26.65
N ALA A 337 -10.16 3.33 26.76
CA ALA A 337 -10.64 1.96 26.96
C ALA A 337 -10.58 1.57 28.44
N ARG A 338 -11.74 1.49 29.12
CA ARG A 338 -11.85 1.14 30.54
C ARG A 338 -12.22 -0.34 30.70
N TYR A 339 -11.20 -1.16 30.87
CA TYR A 339 -11.33 -2.61 31.02
C TYR A 339 -11.73 -2.99 32.47
N PRO A 340 -12.83 -3.73 32.70
CA PRO A 340 -13.20 -4.19 34.04
C PRO A 340 -12.10 -4.98 34.75
N SER A 341 -11.32 -5.76 34.00
CA SER A 341 -10.16 -6.48 34.53
C SER A 341 -9.12 -5.58 35.21
N LEU A 342 -9.05 -4.28 34.85
CA LEU A 342 -8.10 -3.32 35.39
C LEU A 342 -8.61 -2.53 36.60
N GLU A 343 -9.89 -2.63 36.98
CA GLU A 343 -10.47 -1.82 38.09
C GLU A 343 -9.76 -2.01 39.43
N ARG A 344 -9.18 -3.20 39.64
CA ARG A 344 -8.39 -3.52 40.84
C ARG A 344 -7.00 -2.87 40.87
N TYR A 345 -6.55 -2.31 39.76
CA TYR A 345 -5.24 -1.68 39.61
C TYR A 345 -5.37 -0.15 39.51
N GLN A 346 -4.43 0.57 40.13
CA GLN A 346 -4.35 2.02 39.98
C GLN A 346 -3.70 2.38 38.64
N VAL A 347 -4.49 2.36 37.57
CA VAL A 347 -4.03 2.69 36.22
C VAL A 347 -4.37 4.13 35.85
N SER A 348 -3.36 4.91 35.46
CA SER A 348 -3.58 6.27 34.95
C SER A 348 -4.38 6.24 33.64
N GLU A 349 -5.25 7.22 33.44
CA GLU A 349 -6.03 7.35 32.21
C GLU A 349 -5.18 7.46 30.94
N GLU A 350 -3.98 8.06 31.03
CA GLU A 350 -3.03 8.15 29.91
C GLU A 350 -2.70 6.76 29.32
N LEU A 351 -2.59 5.73 30.18
CA LEU A 351 -2.29 4.37 29.76
C LEU A 351 -3.49 3.66 29.10
N LEU A 352 -4.69 4.19 29.33
CA LEU A 352 -5.95 3.69 28.78
C LEU A 352 -6.31 4.37 27.45
N LYS A 353 -5.54 5.37 27.00
CA LYS A 353 -5.74 6.03 25.69
C LYS A 353 -5.47 5.06 24.55
N VAL A 354 -6.45 4.92 23.65
CA VAL A 354 -6.40 3.98 22.52
C VAL A 354 -6.63 4.66 21.17
N ASN A 355 -6.39 5.97 21.08
CA ASN A 355 -6.50 6.75 19.84
C ASN A 355 -5.79 6.07 18.65
N TYR A 356 -4.60 5.51 18.88
CA TYR A 356 -3.76 4.84 17.87
C TYR A 356 -4.37 3.52 17.34
N LYS A 357 -5.33 2.92 18.05
CA LYS A 357 -6.03 1.71 17.61
C LYS A 357 -7.27 2.03 16.77
N ASN A 358 -7.80 3.25 16.86
CA ASN A 358 -9.01 3.62 16.15
C ASN A 358 -8.74 4.00 14.69
N LYS A 359 -9.71 3.71 13.83
CA LYS A 359 -9.71 4.05 12.40
C LYS A 359 -11.14 4.42 11.99
N LEU A 360 -11.27 5.25 10.96
CA LEU A 360 -12.54 5.41 10.27
C LEU A 360 -12.69 4.25 9.27
N GLU A 361 -13.65 3.37 9.53
CA GLU A 361 -14.09 2.38 8.56
C GLU A 361 -15.04 3.07 7.59
N HIS A 362 -14.70 3.07 6.30
CA HIS A 362 -15.48 3.75 5.29
C HIS A 362 -15.66 2.92 4.03
N TYR A 363 -16.72 3.20 3.29
CA TYR A 363 -17.01 2.62 1.98
C TYR A 363 -17.69 3.67 1.10
N LEU A 364 -17.09 4.01 -0.05
CA LEU A 364 -17.74 4.92 -1.00
C LEU A 364 -18.70 4.12 -1.87
N LYS A 365 -20.00 4.36 -1.70
CA LYS A 365 -21.06 3.69 -2.44
C LYS A 365 -21.23 4.28 -3.83
N ASN A 366 -21.14 5.61 -3.94
CA ASN A 366 -21.39 6.29 -5.19
C ASN A 366 -20.55 7.56 -5.33
N ILE A 367 -20.08 7.83 -6.54
CA ILE A 367 -19.37 9.06 -6.91
C ILE A 367 -19.95 9.48 -8.26
N GLU A 368 -20.70 10.58 -8.27
CA GLU A 368 -21.45 11.03 -9.44
C GLU A 368 -21.22 12.49 -9.77
N PHE A 369 -21.40 12.81 -11.05
CA PHE A 369 -21.42 14.16 -11.58
C PHE A 369 -22.81 14.34 -12.19
N SER A 370 -23.53 15.36 -11.74
CA SER A 370 -24.82 15.73 -12.30
C SER A 370 -24.82 17.24 -12.46
N ASP A 371 -25.09 17.70 -13.68
CA ASP A 371 -24.99 19.13 -14.03
C ASP A 371 -23.63 19.71 -13.62
N ARG A 372 -23.60 20.60 -12.61
CA ARG A 372 -22.38 21.25 -12.08
C ARG A 372 -21.88 20.65 -10.77
N MET A 373 -22.50 19.58 -10.30
CA MET A 373 -22.36 19.06 -8.95
C MET A 373 -21.60 17.74 -8.93
N LEU A 374 -20.68 17.62 -7.97
CA LEU A 374 -20.08 16.36 -7.57
C LEU A 374 -20.79 15.83 -6.32
N SER A 375 -21.38 14.65 -6.43
CA SER A 375 -21.99 13.91 -5.32
C SER A 375 -21.10 12.75 -4.90
N ILE A 376 -20.75 12.67 -3.61
CA ILE A 376 -19.98 11.58 -3.03
C ILE A 376 -20.79 10.98 -1.89
N GLN A 377 -21.15 9.71 -2.01
CA GLN A 377 -22.01 9.01 -1.06
C GLN A 377 -21.33 7.75 -0.55
N GLY A 378 -21.56 7.42 0.71
CA GLY A 378 -20.93 6.25 1.30
C GLY A 378 -21.32 6.03 2.74
N THR A 379 -20.61 5.13 3.39
CA THR A 379 -20.68 4.91 4.83
C THR A 379 -19.35 5.25 5.49
N ILE A 380 -19.41 5.73 6.74
CA ILE A 380 -18.25 5.99 7.57
C ILE A 380 -18.59 5.85 9.06
N LYS A 381 -17.71 5.20 9.82
CA LYS A 381 -17.84 5.07 11.28
C LYS A 381 -16.48 4.94 11.95
N HIS A 382 -16.40 5.35 13.21
CA HIS A 382 -15.29 5.03 14.11
C HIS A 382 -15.34 3.55 14.48
N LYS A 383 -14.29 2.80 14.15
CA LYS A 383 -14.18 1.37 14.41
C LYS A 383 -14.38 1.01 15.89
N LEU A 384 -13.84 1.83 16.79
CA LEU A 384 -13.82 1.55 18.22
C LEU A 384 -15.00 2.15 19.00
N LEU A 385 -15.94 2.81 18.32
CA LEU A 385 -17.13 3.35 18.97
C LEU A 385 -18.34 2.46 18.67
N ASP A 386 -19.26 2.38 19.63
CA ASP A 386 -20.58 1.76 19.45
C ASP A 386 -21.46 2.52 18.46
N ASP A 387 -22.53 1.84 18.05
CA ASP A 387 -23.37 2.35 16.96
C ASP A 387 -24.17 3.57 17.43
N GLU A 388 -24.54 3.63 18.72
CA GLU A 388 -25.20 4.81 19.31
C GLU A 388 -24.27 6.02 19.35
N THR A 389 -23.01 5.83 19.75
CA THR A 389 -22.01 6.90 19.78
C THR A 389 -21.65 7.35 18.36
N ASN A 390 -21.57 6.44 17.40
CA ASN A 390 -21.35 6.78 15.99
C ASN A 390 -22.52 7.57 15.38
N LYS A 391 -23.76 7.44 15.87
CA LYS A 391 -24.88 8.29 15.41
C LYS A 391 -24.67 9.77 15.75
N ASN A 392 -23.92 10.06 16.81
CA ASN A 392 -23.64 11.43 17.25
C ASN A 392 -22.43 12.06 16.54
N GLN A 393 -21.82 11.36 15.55
CA GLN A 393 -20.67 11.91 14.83
C GLN A 393 -21.07 13.05 13.90
N SER A 394 -20.21 14.05 13.81
CA SER A 394 -20.27 15.11 12.81
C SER A 394 -19.21 14.88 11.75
N LEU A 395 -19.54 15.10 10.49
CA LEU A 395 -18.65 14.87 9.36
C LEU A 395 -18.34 16.16 8.62
N THR A 396 -17.14 16.22 8.03
CA THR A 396 -16.75 17.26 7.07
C THR A 396 -15.90 16.63 5.97
N GLY A 397 -16.29 16.83 4.72
CA GLY A 397 -15.48 16.48 3.56
C GLY A 397 -14.38 17.53 3.39
N VAL A 398 -13.15 17.09 3.10
CA VAL A 398 -12.01 17.99 2.96
C VAL A 398 -11.25 17.66 1.67
N PHE A 399 -11.21 18.60 0.74
CA PHE A 399 -10.30 18.55 -0.39
C PHE A 399 -9.00 19.24 -0.01
N VAL A 400 -7.87 18.53 -0.12
CA VAL A 400 -6.53 19.06 0.18
C VAL A 400 -5.70 19.13 -1.10
N HIS A 401 -5.25 20.31 -1.49
CA HIS A 401 -4.43 20.47 -2.68
C HIS A 401 -3.04 19.86 -2.46
N ARG A 402 -2.61 19.00 -3.38
CA ARG A 402 -1.44 18.13 -3.19
C ARG A 402 -0.13 18.91 -3.01
N ASN A 403 0.01 20.02 -3.74
CA ASN A 403 1.25 20.80 -3.74
C ASN A 403 1.22 21.94 -2.70
N THR A 404 0.18 22.76 -2.73
CA THR A 404 0.08 23.97 -1.87
C THR A 404 -0.43 23.66 -0.46
N LYS A 405 -1.04 22.49 -0.24
CA LYS A 405 -1.70 22.09 1.01
C LYS A 405 -2.91 22.94 1.40
N ALA A 406 -3.43 23.77 0.49
CA ALA A 406 -4.70 24.47 0.69
C ALA A 406 -5.83 23.47 0.93
N GLU A 407 -6.77 23.82 1.81
CA GLU A 407 -7.92 22.97 2.16
C GLU A 407 -9.24 23.65 1.78
N LYS A 408 -10.18 22.86 1.23
CA LYS A 408 -11.57 23.27 0.98
C LYS A 408 -12.50 22.30 1.70
N TYR A 409 -13.45 22.85 2.47
CA TYR A 409 -14.34 22.09 3.33
C TYR A 409 -15.75 22.02 2.75
N ILE A 410 -16.38 20.85 2.89
CA ILE A 410 -17.74 20.58 2.40
C ILE A 410 -18.53 19.92 3.53
N SER A 411 -19.67 20.52 3.85
CA SER A 411 -20.63 19.93 4.80
C SER A 411 -21.45 18.84 4.12
N PRO A 412 -21.79 17.74 4.82
CA PRO A 412 -22.66 16.72 4.26
C PRO A 412 -24.06 17.30 4.07
N VAL A 413 -24.71 16.98 2.95
CA VAL A 413 -26.14 17.30 2.73
C VAL A 413 -27.05 16.37 3.54
N SER A 414 -26.56 15.17 3.83
CA SER A 414 -27.22 14.23 4.74
C SER A 414 -26.19 13.36 5.44
N PHE A 415 -26.45 13.08 6.72
CA PHE A 415 -25.73 12.07 7.46
C PHE A 415 -26.70 11.37 8.43
N ASP A 416 -26.96 10.09 8.22
CA ASP A 416 -27.82 9.27 9.09
C ASP A 416 -27.29 7.83 9.15
N ASN A 417 -27.30 7.22 10.34
CA ASN A 417 -26.90 5.83 10.57
C ASN A 417 -25.58 5.45 9.85
N SER A 418 -24.51 6.25 10.07
CA SER A 418 -23.20 6.08 9.42
C SER A 418 -23.20 6.27 7.90
N THR A 419 -24.31 6.61 7.25
CA THR A 419 -24.40 6.88 5.81
C THR A 419 -24.33 8.37 5.57
N PHE A 420 -23.46 8.81 4.66
CA PHE A 420 -23.30 10.22 4.31
C PHE A 420 -23.53 10.47 2.82
N ALA A 421 -23.88 11.72 2.51
CA ALA A 421 -23.80 12.28 1.18
C ALA A 421 -23.16 13.68 1.28
N PHE A 422 -22.13 13.90 0.46
CA PHE A 422 -21.56 15.22 0.21
C PHE A 422 -21.96 15.66 -1.20
N GLU A 423 -22.33 16.92 -1.33
CA GLU A 423 -22.57 17.57 -2.61
C GLU A 423 -21.79 18.87 -2.64
N CYS A 424 -21.09 19.12 -3.73
CA CYS A 424 -20.34 20.36 -3.93
C CYS A 424 -20.36 20.75 -5.40
N LEU A 425 -20.31 22.05 -5.66
CA LEU A 425 -20.17 22.54 -7.03
C LEU A 425 -18.72 22.41 -7.46
N PHE A 426 -18.50 21.95 -8.69
CA PHE A 426 -17.14 21.90 -9.24
C PHE A 426 -16.47 23.29 -9.26
N ASP A 427 -17.26 24.34 -9.44
CA ASP A 427 -16.77 25.72 -9.47
C ASP A 427 -16.35 26.25 -8.09
N GLU A 428 -16.81 25.64 -7.00
CA GLU A 428 -16.32 25.96 -5.65
C GLU A 428 -14.93 25.36 -5.42
N ILE A 429 -14.67 24.18 -6.01
CA ILE A 429 -13.35 23.55 -5.96
C ILE A 429 -12.39 24.22 -6.95
N ALA A 430 -12.87 24.67 -8.11
CA ALA A 430 -12.11 25.34 -9.15
C ALA A 430 -12.45 26.84 -9.25
N SER A 431 -12.34 27.61 -8.16
CA SER A 431 -12.80 29.01 -8.14
C SER A 431 -11.76 30.01 -8.65
N ALA A 432 -10.48 29.67 -8.61
CA ALA A 432 -9.37 30.50 -9.09
C ALA A 432 -8.27 29.71 -9.81
N GLU A 433 -7.32 30.38 -10.47
CA GLU A 433 -6.16 29.71 -11.09
C GLU A 433 -5.26 29.00 -10.08
N GLU A 434 -5.25 29.46 -8.83
CA GLU A 434 -4.52 28.83 -7.71
C GLU A 434 -5.07 27.44 -7.35
N ASP A 435 -6.30 27.12 -7.78
CA ASP A 435 -6.94 25.82 -7.54
C ASP A 435 -6.58 24.77 -8.61
N LEU A 436 -5.81 25.14 -9.64
CA LEU A 436 -5.34 24.20 -10.65
C LEU A 436 -4.35 23.20 -10.06
N GLY A 437 -4.58 21.92 -10.35
CA GLY A 437 -3.76 20.83 -9.85
C GLY A 437 -4.60 19.72 -9.24
N VAL A 438 -3.97 18.91 -8.38
CA VAL A 438 -4.61 17.73 -7.81
C VAL A 438 -5.10 18.00 -6.39
N TRP A 439 -6.36 17.69 -6.15
CA TRP A 439 -7.02 17.73 -4.86
C TRP A 439 -7.28 16.32 -4.33
N ASP A 440 -6.75 16.02 -3.16
CA ASP A 440 -6.93 14.75 -2.46
C ASP A 440 -8.15 14.83 -1.52
N PHE A 441 -9.08 13.88 -1.61
CA PHE A 441 -10.30 13.90 -0.79
C PHE A 441 -10.16 13.15 0.54
N PHE A 442 -10.53 13.81 1.62
CA PHE A 442 -10.55 13.27 2.98
C PHE A 442 -11.94 13.43 3.58
N ILE A 443 -12.23 12.63 4.60
CA ILE A 443 -13.36 12.86 5.49
C ILE A 443 -12.81 13.04 6.89
N GLU A 444 -13.19 14.13 7.54
CA GLU A 444 -13.03 14.35 8.97
C GLU A 444 -14.30 13.94 9.70
N SER A 445 -14.13 13.18 10.78
CA SER A 445 -15.20 12.80 11.69
C SER A 445 -14.86 13.29 13.09
N SER A 446 -15.85 13.84 13.78
CA SER A 446 -15.72 14.34 15.15
C SER A 446 -16.87 13.82 16.01
N VAL A 447 -16.53 13.23 17.17
CA VAL A 447 -17.46 12.76 18.19
C VAL A 447 -16.98 13.28 19.55
N ASP A 448 -17.81 14.03 20.28
CA ASP A 448 -17.48 14.55 21.62
C ASP A 448 -16.06 15.13 21.74
N SER A 449 -15.68 16.00 20.80
CA SER A 449 -14.34 16.61 20.60
C SER A 449 -13.19 15.69 20.14
N TYR A 450 -13.37 14.36 20.12
CA TYR A 450 -12.43 13.44 19.49
C TYR A 450 -12.54 13.51 17.98
N LYS A 451 -11.44 13.86 17.29
CA LYS A 451 -11.39 14.04 15.84
C LYS A 451 -10.49 13.00 15.18
N LEU A 452 -10.92 12.51 14.02
CA LEU A 452 -10.11 11.67 13.16
C LEU A 452 -10.33 12.04 11.70
N ARG A 453 -9.25 12.09 10.92
CA ARG A 453 -9.27 12.35 9.47
C ARG A 453 -8.84 11.09 8.72
N ALA A 454 -9.58 10.72 7.67
CA ALA A 454 -9.24 9.58 6.82
C ALA A 454 -9.14 9.97 5.34
N ARG A 455 -8.12 9.43 4.66
CA ARG A 455 -8.02 9.45 3.20
C ARG A 455 -8.94 8.36 2.65
N VAL A 456 -9.90 8.74 1.82
CA VAL A 456 -10.96 7.81 1.36
C VAL A 456 -10.87 7.50 -0.14
N GLY A 457 -11.47 6.39 -0.54
CA GLY A 457 -11.58 5.95 -1.94
C GLY A 457 -11.08 4.52 -2.18
N ASN A 458 -10.10 4.07 -1.42
CA ASN A 458 -9.53 2.71 -1.54
C ASN A 458 -10.51 1.55 -1.24
N ASN A 459 -11.65 1.86 -0.63
CA ASN A 459 -12.75 0.93 -0.41
C ASN A 459 -14.03 1.55 -0.97
N ARG A 460 -14.52 1.02 -2.09
CA ARG A 460 -15.62 1.61 -2.87
C ARG A 460 -16.34 0.59 -3.74
N ALA A 461 -17.54 0.96 -4.18
CA ALA A 461 -18.24 0.30 -5.28
C ALA A 461 -17.54 0.54 -6.62
N SER A 462 -17.89 -0.26 -7.63
CA SER A 462 -17.42 -0.05 -9.00
C SER A 462 -17.69 1.39 -9.45
N TYR A 463 -16.64 2.07 -9.90
CA TYR A 463 -16.75 3.43 -10.40
C TYR A 463 -17.44 3.41 -11.77
N LYS A 464 -18.57 4.12 -11.89
CA LYS A 464 -19.44 4.05 -13.07
C LYS A 464 -18.89 4.73 -14.33
N TYR A 465 -17.86 5.56 -14.18
CA TYR A 465 -17.24 6.28 -15.28
C TYR A 465 -15.92 5.65 -15.69
N SER A 466 -15.49 5.92 -16.92
CA SER A 466 -14.16 5.49 -17.37
C SER A 466 -13.06 6.26 -16.63
N THR A 467 -11.85 5.70 -16.63
CA THR A 467 -10.69 6.35 -16.00
C THR A 467 -10.32 7.67 -16.66
N LYS A 468 -10.84 7.96 -17.87
CA LYS A 468 -10.61 9.19 -18.63
C LYS A 468 -11.75 10.19 -18.49
N ALA A 469 -12.80 9.86 -17.74
CA ALA A 469 -13.95 10.73 -17.57
C ALA A 469 -13.55 12.07 -16.97
N MET A 470 -14.13 13.14 -17.51
CA MET A 470 -13.94 14.49 -16.99
C MET A 470 -15.24 15.27 -17.04
N TYR A 471 -15.43 16.11 -16.05
CA TYR A 471 -16.39 17.19 -16.09
C TYR A 471 -15.73 18.43 -16.69
N LEU A 472 -16.41 19.09 -17.64
CA LEU A 472 -15.97 20.38 -18.17
C LEU A 472 -16.88 21.48 -17.64
N GLY A 473 -16.28 22.46 -16.95
CA GLY A 473 -16.99 23.56 -16.31
C GLY A 473 -16.33 24.90 -16.57
N HIS A 474 -16.94 25.98 -16.05
CA HIS A 474 -16.39 27.33 -16.11
C HIS A 474 -16.63 28.06 -14.79
N ASN A 475 -15.64 28.82 -14.34
CA ASN A 475 -15.67 29.58 -13.09
C ASN A 475 -15.74 31.11 -13.32
N ALA A 476 -16.19 31.52 -14.51
CA ALA A 476 -16.16 32.91 -15.00
C ALA A 476 -14.78 33.51 -15.32
N LEU A 477 -13.69 32.86 -14.94
CA LEU A 477 -12.32 33.28 -15.26
C LEU A 477 -11.75 32.46 -16.43
N PHE A 478 -12.01 31.16 -16.45
CA PHE A 478 -11.56 30.24 -17.48
C PHE A 478 -12.43 28.98 -17.53
N VAL A 479 -12.31 28.24 -18.63
CA VAL A 479 -12.85 26.89 -18.76
C VAL A 479 -11.85 25.90 -18.17
N TYR A 480 -12.35 24.93 -17.43
CA TYR A 480 -11.55 23.91 -16.77
C TYR A 480 -12.12 22.51 -16.98
N SER A 481 -11.26 21.52 -16.84
CA SER A 481 -11.63 20.12 -16.71
C SER A 481 -11.37 19.66 -15.29
N ALA A 482 -12.37 19.07 -14.63
CA ALA A 482 -12.23 18.38 -13.37
C ALA A 482 -12.36 16.87 -13.60
N ARG A 483 -11.31 16.12 -13.30
CA ARG A 483 -11.25 14.67 -13.50
C ARG A 483 -11.06 13.96 -12.17
N PRO A 484 -12.12 13.36 -11.63
CA PRO A 484 -11.96 12.47 -10.49
C PRO A 484 -11.32 11.15 -10.90
N TYR A 485 -10.39 10.67 -10.08
CA TYR A 485 -9.60 9.48 -10.37
C TYR A 485 -9.11 8.84 -9.07
N PHE A 486 -8.52 7.65 -9.18
CA PHE A 486 -7.97 6.92 -8.04
C PHE A 486 -6.45 6.81 -8.14
N THR A 487 -5.75 7.07 -7.04
CA THR A 487 -4.27 7.10 -7.00
C THR A 487 -3.67 5.71 -7.22
N MET A 488 -2.56 5.61 -7.95
CA MET A 488 -1.93 4.32 -8.28
C MET A 488 -1.50 3.48 -7.07
N ASN A 489 -0.95 4.12 -6.03
CA ASN A 489 -0.33 3.40 -4.90
C ASN A 489 -1.32 2.96 -3.82
N TYR A 490 -2.37 3.75 -3.60
CA TYR A 490 -3.30 3.57 -2.48
C TYR A 490 -4.77 3.56 -2.89
N ASP A 491 -5.05 3.72 -4.19
CA ASP A 491 -6.40 3.64 -4.77
C ASP A 491 -7.43 4.61 -4.14
N ASN A 492 -6.96 5.75 -3.61
CA ASN A 492 -7.80 6.77 -3.00
C ASN A 492 -8.29 7.82 -4.00
N LEU A 493 -9.44 8.44 -3.72
CA LEU A 493 -10.14 9.38 -4.60
C LEU A 493 -9.46 10.75 -4.66
N SER A 494 -9.03 11.20 -5.83
CA SER A 494 -8.53 12.55 -6.07
C SER A 494 -9.29 13.21 -7.21
N ILE A 495 -9.18 14.53 -7.33
CA ILE A 495 -9.67 15.29 -8.49
C ILE A 495 -8.52 16.07 -9.10
N ASP A 496 -8.28 15.88 -10.39
CA ASP A 496 -7.31 16.65 -11.18
C ASP A 496 -8.03 17.77 -11.90
N ILE A 497 -7.72 19.03 -11.55
CA ILE A 497 -8.33 20.24 -12.10
C ILE A 497 -7.31 20.92 -13.01
N LYS A 498 -7.68 21.13 -14.27
CA LYS A 498 -6.80 21.72 -15.29
C LYS A 498 -7.54 22.78 -16.08
N LYS A 499 -6.83 23.84 -16.46
CA LYS A 499 -7.30 24.79 -17.47
C LYS A 499 -7.49 24.02 -18.78
N HIS A 500 -8.65 24.20 -19.41
CA HIS A 500 -9.05 23.41 -20.57
C HIS A 500 -9.58 24.32 -21.67
N ALA A 501 -8.77 24.57 -22.69
CA ALA A 501 -9.10 25.53 -23.74
C ALA A 501 -9.82 24.91 -24.95
N TYR A 502 -9.50 23.67 -25.30
CA TYR A 502 -10.04 23.01 -26.49
C TYR A 502 -10.01 21.49 -26.38
N THR A 503 -10.86 20.82 -27.16
CA THR A 503 -10.86 19.36 -27.33
C THR A 503 -11.03 19.01 -28.81
N GLU A 504 -10.47 17.88 -29.25
CA GLU A 504 -10.66 17.38 -30.62
C GLU A 504 -11.94 16.54 -30.69
N ALA A 505 -12.72 16.73 -31.75
CA ALA A 505 -13.90 15.92 -32.06
C ALA A 505 -13.93 15.54 -33.54
N GLU A 506 -14.51 14.39 -33.83
CA GLU A 506 -14.91 13.97 -35.17
C GLU A 506 -16.34 14.42 -35.46
N LEU A 507 -16.63 14.77 -36.71
CA LEU A 507 -17.95 15.19 -37.14
C LEU A 507 -18.61 14.06 -37.93
N SER A 508 -19.86 13.76 -37.59
CA SER A 508 -20.69 12.81 -38.33
C SER A 508 -22.05 13.44 -38.65
N TYR A 509 -22.51 13.28 -39.89
CA TYR A 509 -23.80 13.80 -40.34
C TYR A 509 -24.72 12.65 -40.76
N GLU A 510 -25.93 12.63 -40.19
CA GLU A 510 -26.97 11.64 -40.50
C GLU A 510 -28.07 12.30 -41.35
N ALA A 511 -28.15 11.91 -42.62
CA ALA A 511 -29.02 12.56 -43.61
C ALA A 511 -30.53 12.36 -43.36
N GLU A 512 -30.92 11.18 -42.88
CA GLU A 512 -32.33 10.83 -42.62
C GLU A 512 -32.92 11.64 -41.46
N THR A 513 -32.16 11.78 -40.38
CA THR A 513 -32.55 12.47 -39.14
C THR A 513 -32.21 13.96 -39.18
N LYS A 514 -31.39 14.39 -40.14
CA LYS A 514 -30.80 15.72 -40.23
C LYS A 514 -30.07 16.10 -38.94
N ASP A 515 -29.35 15.14 -38.38
CA ASP A 515 -28.57 15.33 -37.16
C ASP A 515 -27.08 15.50 -37.51
N LEU A 516 -26.43 16.46 -36.86
CA LEU A 516 -24.98 16.62 -36.86
C LEU A 516 -24.45 16.22 -35.49
N SER A 517 -23.45 15.34 -35.45
CA SER A 517 -22.88 14.81 -34.23
C SER A 517 -21.39 15.14 -34.11
N PHE A 518 -21.00 15.53 -32.90
CA PHE A 518 -19.62 15.75 -32.47
C PHE A 518 -19.19 14.57 -31.61
N ILE A 519 -18.22 13.79 -32.07
CA ILE A 519 -17.76 12.56 -31.44
C ILE A 519 -16.38 12.80 -30.82
N PHE A 520 -16.30 12.79 -29.49
CA PHE A 520 -15.06 12.93 -28.75
C PHE A 520 -14.46 11.56 -28.46
N SER A 521 -13.73 11.01 -29.44
CA SER A 521 -13.09 9.70 -29.36
C SER A 521 -12.06 9.64 -28.22
N GLY A 522 -12.14 8.58 -27.42
CA GLY A 522 -11.28 8.34 -26.25
C GLY A 522 -11.58 9.20 -25.02
N LYS A 523 -12.70 9.95 -25.01
CA LYS A 523 -13.04 10.89 -23.93
C LYS A 523 -14.51 10.72 -23.51
N GLN A 524 -14.72 10.47 -22.22
CA GLN A 524 -16.04 10.56 -21.59
C GLN A 524 -16.16 11.96 -20.95
N ILE A 525 -17.00 12.83 -21.53
CA ILE A 525 -17.06 14.26 -21.22
C ILE A 525 -18.45 14.57 -20.65
N CYS A 526 -18.50 14.87 -19.36
CA CYS A 526 -19.72 15.38 -18.71
C CYS A 526 -19.76 16.91 -18.84
N LEU A 527 -20.92 17.45 -19.21
CA LEU A 527 -21.16 18.88 -19.43
C LEU A 527 -22.30 19.38 -18.52
N PRO A 528 -22.36 20.68 -18.20
CA PRO A 528 -23.52 21.28 -17.56
C PRO A 528 -24.79 21.07 -18.38
N ASN A 529 -25.91 20.97 -17.69
CA ASN A 529 -27.23 20.93 -18.30
C ASN A 529 -27.43 22.20 -19.14
N HIS A 530 -28.13 22.06 -20.26
CA HIS A 530 -28.39 23.14 -21.22
C HIS A 530 -27.16 23.73 -21.93
N SER A 531 -26.00 23.07 -21.88
CA SER A 531 -24.87 23.38 -22.75
C SER A 531 -25.30 23.47 -24.22
N LYS A 532 -24.73 24.44 -24.96
CA LYS A 532 -25.09 24.74 -26.35
C LYS A 532 -23.87 24.67 -27.24
N ILE A 533 -24.08 24.31 -28.51
CA ILE A 533 -23.09 24.48 -29.55
C ILE A 533 -23.22 25.92 -30.07
N ILE A 534 -22.15 26.69 -30.01
CA ILE A 534 -22.04 28.00 -30.66
C ILE A 534 -21.39 27.79 -32.03
N VAL A 535 -21.95 28.46 -33.02
CA VAL A 535 -21.48 28.45 -34.39
C VAL A 535 -21.20 29.89 -34.79
N ASN A 536 -19.93 30.26 -34.88
CA ASN A 536 -19.50 31.58 -35.33
C ASN A 536 -19.30 31.57 -36.84
N THR A 537 -19.94 32.52 -37.52
CA THR A 537 -19.92 32.66 -38.98
C THR A 537 -19.02 33.80 -39.46
N GLY A 538 -18.26 34.42 -38.56
CA GLY A 538 -17.50 35.66 -38.80
C GLY A 538 -18.36 36.94 -38.80
N GLN A 539 -19.66 36.85 -39.08
CA GLN A 539 -20.61 37.99 -39.05
C GLN A 539 -21.66 37.89 -37.94
N SER A 540 -21.94 36.67 -37.49
CA SER A 540 -22.96 36.41 -36.47
C SER A 540 -22.67 35.10 -35.73
N GLU A 541 -23.08 35.05 -34.47
CA GLU A 541 -23.03 33.84 -33.64
C GLU A 541 -24.41 33.19 -33.59
N ILE A 542 -24.43 31.90 -33.88
CA ILE A 542 -25.61 31.04 -33.86
C ILE A 542 -25.48 30.10 -32.66
N SER A 543 -26.47 30.10 -31.76
CA SER A 543 -26.50 29.22 -30.59
C SER A 543 -27.50 28.09 -30.80
N LEU A 544 -27.02 26.86 -30.75
CA LEU A 544 -27.79 25.65 -31.02
C LEU A 544 -27.88 24.77 -29.78
N PRO A 545 -29.10 24.41 -29.33
CA PRO A 545 -29.25 23.49 -28.21
C PRO A 545 -28.74 22.10 -28.57
N ILE A 546 -28.10 21.43 -27.61
CA ILE A 546 -27.73 20.02 -27.75
C ILE A 546 -28.99 19.17 -27.64
N LYS A 547 -29.31 18.42 -28.69
CA LYS A 547 -30.48 17.54 -28.80
C LYS A 547 -30.31 16.28 -27.94
N ARG A 548 -29.11 15.69 -27.96
CA ARG A 548 -28.79 14.45 -27.25
C ARG A 548 -27.31 14.38 -26.90
N VAL A 549 -27.00 13.82 -25.73
CA VAL A 549 -25.65 13.49 -25.28
C VAL A 549 -25.60 11.98 -25.04
N ASP A 550 -24.82 11.26 -25.84
CA ASP A 550 -24.57 9.83 -25.64
C ASP A 550 -23.20 9.67 -24.95
N LEU A 551 -23.21 9.24 -23.68
CA LEU A 551 -22.01 9.07 -22.84
C LEU A 551 -21.60 7.60 -22.79
N GLU A 552 -20.59 7.24 -23.57
CA GLU A 552 -19.98 5.91 -23.56
C GLU A 552 -18.64 5.93 -22.79
N PRO A 553 -18.14 4.77 -22.32
CA PRO A 553 -16.88 4.73 -21.55
C PRO A 553 -15.68 5.36 -22.28
N ASP A 554 -15.57 5.16 -23.59
CA ASP A 554 -14.45 5.65 -24.41
C ASP A 554 -14.88 6.69 -25.46
N SER A 555 -16.10 7.22 -25.41
CA SER A 555 -16.50 8.29 -26.32
C SER A 555 -17.67 9.11 -25.80
N THR A 556 -17.76 10.36 -26.24
CA THR A 556 -18.95 11.19 -26.03
C THR A 556 -19.47 11.64 -27.38
N LYS A 557 -20.76 11.44 -27.66
CA LYS A 557 -21.41 11.92 -28.88
C LYS A 557 -22.41 13.02 -28.50
N LEU A 558 -22.14 14.26 -28.91
CA LEU A 558 -23.09 15.37 -28.80
C LEU A 558 -23.81 15.50 -30.12
N THR A 559 -25.15 15.47 -30.11
CA THR A 559 -25.96 15.56 -31.32
C THR A 559 -26.77 16.85 -31.33
N ILE A 560 -26.77 17.57 -32.45
CA ILE A 560 -27.60 18.76 -32.71
C ILE A 560 -28.44 18.57 -33.97
N ASN A 561 -29.53 19.33 -34.08
CA ASN A 561 -30.35 19.36 -35.29
C ASN A 561 -29.73 20.34 -36.32
N ILE A 562 -29.38 19.86 -37.52
CA ILE A 562 -28.73 20.71 -38.53
C ILE A 562 -29.72 21.67 -39.22
N GLN A 563 -31.02 21.37 -39.24
CA GLN A 563 -32.01 22.21 -39.92
C GLN A 563 -32.07 23.59 -39.27
N GLY A 564 -32.04 23.65 -37.93
CA GLY A 564 -31.97 24.92 -37.20
C GLY A 564 -30.71 25.74 -37.54
N LEU A 565 -29.57 25.07 -37.78
CA LEU A 565 -28.35 25.73 -38.25
C LEU A 565 -28.51 26.23 -39.70
N LEU A 566 -29.04 25.41 -40.61
CA LEU A 566 -29.22 25.76 -42.02
C LEU A 566 -30.21 26.92 -42.21
N ASP A 567 -31.28 26.95 -41.42
CA ASP A 567 -32.28 28.02 -41.45
C ASP A 567 -31.66 29.35 -40.99
N GLN A 568 -30.79 29.33 -39.98
CA GLN A 568 -30.11 30.54 -39.50
C GLN A 568 -28.94 30.98 -40.39
N LEU A 569 -28.27 30.02 -41.06
CA LEU A 569 -27.22 30.30 -42.05
C LEU A 569 -27.77 30.77 -43.41
N SER A 570 -29.09 30.69 -43.64
CA SER A 570 -29.71 31.06 -44.92
C SER A 570 -29.46 32.52 -45.31
N ASN A 571 -29.23 33.40 -44.33
CA ASN A 571 -28.94 34.83 -44.52
C ASN A 571 -27.45 35.16 -44.71
N VAL A 572 -26.54 34.18 -44.59
CA VAL A 572 -25.09 34.38 -44.75
C VAL A 572 -24.66 34.05 -46.18
N LYS A 573 -23.99 35.01 -46.85
CA LYS A 573 -23.48 34.86 -48.24
C LYS A 573 -22.55 33.64 -48.35
N LYS A 574 -22.74 32.83 -49.40
CA LYS A 574 -22.07 31.51 -49.58
C LYS A 574 -20.54 31.58 -49.57
N ASP A 575 -19.99 32.65 -50.12
CA ASP A 575 -18.57 32.97 -50.27
C ASP A 575 -17.91 33.50 -48.99
N GLN A 576 -18.67 33.70 -47.92
CA GLN A 576 -18.21 34.19 -46.61
C GLN A 576 -18.43 33.18 -45.47
N ARG A 577 -18.79 31.92 -45.78
CA ARG A 577 -19.11 30.88 -44.78
C ARG A 577 -17.86 30.22 -44.21
N LEU A 578 -17.12 30.96 -43.39
CA LEU A 578 -16.20 30.38 -42.42
C LEU A 578 -17.01 30.05 -41.18
N VAL A 579 -17.03 28.78 -40.78
CA VAL A 579 -17.84 28.32 -39.65
C VAL A 579 -16.92 27.77 -38.57
N GLU A 580 -16.90 28.41 -37.42
CA GLU A 580 -16.21 27.95 -36.21
C GLU A 580 -17.25 27.36 -35.24
N PHE A 581 -16.92 26.24 -34.62
CA PHE A 581 -17.79 25.59 -33.63
C PHE A 581 -17.15 25.67 -32.25
N ALA A 582 -17.91 26.14 -31.27
CA ALA A 582 -17.55 26.14 -29.87
C ALA A 582 -18.66 25.48 -29.02
N ILE A 583 -18.33 25.03 -27.81
CA ILE A 583 -19.34 24.64 -26.82
C ILE A 583 -19.43 25.76 -25.80
N ASN A 584 -20.61 26.37 -25.70
CA ASN A 584 -20.97 27.26 -24.60
C ASN A 584 -21.53 26.42 -23.46
N ILE A 585 -20.79 26.40 -22.36
CA ILE A 585 -21.13 25.71 -21.11
C ILE A 585 -21.73 26.65 -20.06
N SER A 586 -22.01 27.91 -20.44
CA SER A 586 -22.63 28.95 -19.63
C SER A 586 -24.06 29.29 -20.12
N ASN A 587 -24.87 29.88 -19.24
CA ASN A 587 -26.23 30.34 -19.59
C ASN A 587 -26.25 31.73 -20.25
N ASN A 588 -25.10 32.39 -20.40
CA ASN A 588 -25.01 33.77 -20.87
C ASN A 588 -24.66 33.84 -22.38
N LYS A 589 -25.02 34.96 -23.01
CA LYS A 589 -24.53 35.32 -24.36
C LYS A 589 -23.10 35.85 -24.24
N ILE A 590 -22.20 35.35 -25.07
CA ILE A 590 -20.76 35.65 -25.03
C ILE A 590 -20.39 36.40 -26.32
N SER A 591 -19.31 37.17 -26.32
CA SER A 591 -18.70 37.72 -27.54
C SER A 591 -17.33 37.07 -27.77
N ALA A 592 -17.11 36.45 -28.94
CA ALA A 592 -15.84 35.80 -29.29
C ALA A 592 -14.61 36.74 -29.26
N LYS A 593 -13.46 36.19 -28.86
CA LYS A 593 -12.12 36.79 -29.11
C LYS A 593 -11.56 36.25 -30.43
N GLU A 594 -10.88 37.13 -31.15
CA GLU A 594 -10.12 36.84 -32.38
C GLU A 594 -8.91 35.96 -32.05
N ASP A 595 -8.97 34.67 -32.41
CA ASP A 595 -7.85 33.93 -33.05
C ASP A 595 -8.15 32.42 -33.21
N ASN A 596 -8.06 31.95 -34.47
CA ASN A 596 -7.78 30.59 -35.00
C ASN A 596 -8.88 29.64 -35.53
N GLN A 597 -8.62 29.25 -36.79
CA GLN A 597 -8.98 28.07 -37.61
C GLN A 597 -10.45 27.64 -37.82
N ALA A 598 -10.87 27.68 -39.09
CA ALA A 598 -12.24 27.54 -39.56
C ALA A 598 -12.58 26.17 -40.20
N ILE A 599 -13.86 25.78 -40.15
CA ILE A 599 -14.43 24.69 -40.96
C ILE A 599 -15.22 25.31 -42.13
N ILE A 600 -14.98 24.83 -43.35
CA ILE A 600 -15.69 25.27 -44.56
C ILE A 600 -16.81 24.26 -44.87
N LEU A 601 -18.07 24.72 -44.91
CA LEU A 601 -19.21 23.93 -45.39
C LEU A 601 -19.53 24.31 -46.84
N ASP A 602 -19.04 23.53 -47.80
CA ASP A 602 -19.34 23.75 -49.23
C ASP A 602 -20.52 22.89 -49.73
N LYS A 603 -21.37 23.48 -50.57
CA LYS A 603 -22.44 22.80 -51.31
C LYS A 603 -22.07 22.86 -52.80
N LYS A 604 -21.29 21.89 -53.28
CA LYS A 604 -20.98 21.79 -54.71
C LYS A 604 -22.09 21.07 -55.47
N ASN A 605 -22.66 21.76 -56.45
CA ASN A 605 -23.46 21.13 -57.51
C ASN A 605 -22.53 20.61 -58.62
N ALA A 606 -22.86 19.41 -59.06
CA ALA A 606 -22.94 18.91 -60.43
C ALA A 606 -21.70 18.99 -61.36
N GLU A 607 -21.35 17.81 -61.87
CA GLU A 607 -20.38 17.52 -62.91
C GLU A 607 -20.54 18.37 -64.19
N GLN A 608 -19.42 18.71 -64.82
CA GLN A 608 -19.39 19.13 -66.23
C GLN A 608 -19.24 17.90 -67.13
N SER A 609 -20.38 17.51 -67.73
CA SER A 609 -20.58 17.00 -69.09
C SER A 609 -19.69 15.86 -69.63
N PHE A 610 -20.28 14.69 -69.85
CA PHE A 610 -20.26 14.01 -71.17
C PHE A 610 -21.56 13.22 -71.40
N MET A 611 -22.06 13.29 -72.63
CA MET A 611 -23.30 12.68 -73.12
C MET A 611 -23.26 11.15 -73.16
N LEU A 612 -24.34 10.48 -72.73
CA LEU A 612 -25.25 9.65 -73.55
C LEU A 612 -26.25 8.91 -72.64
N PHE A 613 -27.55 9.15 -72.90
CA PHE A 613 -28.75 8.43 -72.45
C PHE A 613 -28.74 7.77 -71.05
N PHE A 614 -29.51 8.32 -70.10
CA PHE A 614 -30.59 7.68 -69.33
C PHE A 614 -31.06 8.61 -68.20
N ARG A 615 -32.37 8.62 -67.92
CA ARG A 615 -32.98 9.31 -66.75
C ARG A 615 -32.34 8.78 -65.47
N LYS A 616 -31.72 9.64 -64.65
CA LYS A 616 -31.37 9.30 -63.26
C LYS A 616 -31.61 10.48 -62.32
N THR A 617 -32.32 10.21 -61.24
CA THR A 617 -32.49 11.06 -60.06
C THR A 617 -31.12 11.24 -59.40
N VAL A 618 -30.72 12.49 -59.13
CA VAL A 618 -29.43 12.79 -58.48
C VAL A 618 -29.65 12.93 -56.98
N GLU A 619 -29.05 12.00 -56.23
CA GLU A 619 -28.91 12.00 -54.78
C GLU A 619 -27.75 12.93 -54.39
N VAL A 620 -27.97 13.89 -53.50
CA VAL A 620 -26.94 14.84 -53.06
C VAL A 620 -26.37 14.37 -51.72
N GLN A 621 -25.20 13.72 -51.75
CA GLN A 621 -24.41 13.39 -50.55
C GLN A 621 -23.55 14.60 -50.14
N TYR A 622 -23.74 15.11 -48.92
CA TYR A 622 -22.81 16.06 -48.30
C TYR A 622 -21.62 15.28 -47.74
N LYS A 623 -20.41 15.49 -48.29
CA LYS A 623 -19.16 14.91 -47.75
C LYS A 623 -18.40 15.98 -46.97
N LEU A 624 -18.53 15.97 -45.64
CA LEU A 624 -17.65 16.71 -44.73
C LEU A 624 -16.32 15.95 -44.65
N THR A 625 -15.22 16.59 -45.07
CA THR A 625 -13.87 16.02 -44.94
C THR A 625 -13.02 16.96 -44.09
N THR A 626 -12.85 16.65 -42.80
CA THR A 626 -11.68 17.10 -42.02
C THR A 626 -11.20 15.89 -41.19
N SER A 627 -9.89 15.68 -41.13
CA SER A 627 -9.29 14.52 -40.45
C SER A 627 -9.06 14.76 -38.95
N LYS A 628 -9.40 15.95 -38.42
CA LYS A 628 -9.44 16.38 -37.01
C LYS A 628 -9.78 17.88 -36.97
N SER A 629 -10.73 18.29 -36.13
CA SER A 629 -11.02 19.71 -35.86
C SER A 629 -10.76 20.01 -34.38
N LYS A 630 -10.07 21.13 -34.08
CA LYS A 630 -9.93 21.62 -32.70
C LYS A 630 -11.18 22.43 -32.34
N PHE A 631 -11.91 22.01 -31.31
CA PHE A 631 -13.11 22.69 -30.80
C PHE A 631 -12.76 23.48 -29.56
N TYR A 632 -13.10 24.76 -29.55
CA TYR A 632 -12.85 25.65 -28.42
C TYR A 632 -14.06 25.66 -27.47
N PHE A 633 -13.79 25.83 -26.18
CA PHE A 633 -14.85 26.09 -25.19
C PHE A 633 -14.93 27.59 -24.97
N GLN A 634 -16.13 28.16 -25.09
CA GLN A 634 -16.37 29.59 -24.88
C GLN A 634 -17.11 29.80 -23.54
N TYR A 635 -16.67 30.80 -22.78
CA TYR A 635 -17.21 31.23 -21.49
C TYR A 635 -18.22 32.35 -21.64
#